data_AF-A0A973MS27-F1
#
_entry.id   AF-A0A973MS27-F1
#
_cell.length_a   1.000
_cell.length_b   1.000
_cell.length_c   1.000
_cell.angle_alpha   90.00
_cell.angle_beta   90.00
_cell.angle_gamma   90.00
#
_symmetry.space_group_name_H-M   'P 1'
#
loop_
_entity.id
_entity.type
_entity.pdbx_description
1 polymer ?
#
loop_
_entity_poly.entity_id
_entity_poly.type
_entity_poly.pdbx_seq_one_letter_code
_entity_poly.pdbx_strand_id
1 'polypeptide(L)'
;MRQAPGEDRPVTTHDTPPPQHPGPEHWTELLQARLERIEGLLAPAEQASESERPAWQRRTRGEQRWAVMAALLVAVWVQWALPERLTIHPHWLLPVLELVMMAALWVAHPHRRIEHRSRLLRALGLLLAAAVSLANGWSAVILVRDLLHGTEGSNAVALLMTGGGIWLTNVIAFSLWYWEWDRGGPVARALGTHQNPDFLFPQMQQEGIAPEDWEPQYMDYLYVALTNATAFSPTDTMPLSRWAKLLMSVQSTISLLTLALIIARAVNVLK
;
A
#
# COMPACT_ATOMS: atom_id res chain seq x y z
N MET A 1 -30.73 -45.74 100.51
CA MET A 1 -29.27 -45.53 100.34
C MET A 1 -28.90 -45.81 98.88
N ARG A 2 -28.37 -44.80 98.17
CA ARG A 2 -27.51 -44.78 96.94
C ARG A 2 -28.08 -45.42 95.64
N GLN A 3 -28.40 -44.72 94.52
CA GLN A 3 -27.58 -43.93 93.54
C GLN A 3 -26.25 -44.60 93.15
N ALA A 4 -25.79 -44.77 91.90
CA ALA A 4 -26.25 -44.50 90.52
C ALA A 4 -25.26 -45.31 89.58
N PRO A 5 -24.95 -44.93 88.32
CA PRO A 5 -25.53 -45.43 87.06
C PRO A 5 -24.52 -46.14 86.13
N GLY A 6 -25.03 -46.79 85.07
CA GLY A 6 -24.24 -47.36 83.98
C GLY A 6 -23.71 -46.29 83.02
N GLU A 7 -22.44 -46.41 82.65
CA GLU A 7 -21.68 -45.48 81.80
C GLU A 7 -22.19 -45.39 80.36
N ASP A 8 -22.49 -44.15 79.94
CA ASP A 8 -22.54 -43.72 78.55
C ASP A 8 -21.13 -43.78 77.92
N ARG A 9 -21.01 -44.47 76.79
CA ARG A 9 -19.80 -44.42 75.95
C ARG A 9 -19.81 -43.11 75.15
N PRO A 10 -18.69 -42.35 75.09
CA PRO A 10 -18.64 -41.15 74.27
C PRO A 10 -18.57 -41.51 72.79
N VAL A 11 -19.42 -40.85 72.00
CA VAL A 11 -19.34 -40.79 70.53
C VAL A 11 -17.99 -40.17 70.17
N THR A 12 -17.16 -40.91 69.45
CA THR A 12 -15.93 -40.38 68.86
C THR A 12 -16.29 -39.31 67.83
N THR A 13 -15.99 -38.06 68.16
CA THR A 13 -15.95 -36.93 67.23
C THR A 13 -15.02 -37.28 66.08
N HIS A 14 -15.56 -37.37 64.86
CA HIS A 14 -14.76 -37.36 63.64
C HIS A 14 -13.97 -36.06 63.60
N ASP A 15 -12.65 -36.15 63.73
CA ASP A 15 -11.72 -35.08 63.33
C ASP A 15 -11.86 -34.85 61.82
N THR A 16 -12.68 -33.88 61.44
CA THR A 16 -12.57 -33.27 60.11
C THR A 16 -11.25 -32.49 60.07
N PRO A 17 -10.32 -32.80 59.15
CA PRO A 17 -9.10 -32.01 59.03
C PRO A 17 -9.49 -30.56 58.69
N PRO A 18 -8.75 -29.55 59.18
CA PRO A 18 -8.99 -28.17 58.79
C PRO A 18 -8.89 -28.06 57.26
N PRO A 19 -9.71 -27.20 56.61
CA PRO A 19 -9.67 -27.03 55.16
C PRO A 19 -8.23 -26.68 54.76
N GLN A 20 -7.59 -27.56 53.98
CA GLN A 20 -6.29 -27.30 53.43
C GLN A 20 -6.43 -26.11 52.49
N HIS A 21 -5.90 -24.96 52.90
CA HIS A 21 -5.86 -23.79 52.04
C HIS A 21 -5.01 -24.13 50.82
N PRO A 22 -5.57 -24.07 49.60
CA PRO A 22 -4.80 -24.36 48.40
C PRO A 22 -3.58 -23.45 48.36
N GLY A 23 -2.41 -24.07 48.24
CA GLY A 23 -1.14 -23.36 48.12
C GLY A 23 -1.16 -22.44 46.89
N PRO A 24 -0.29 -21.42 46.87
CA PRO A 24 -0.23 -20.45 45.76
C PRO A 24 -0.07 -21.11 44.38
N GLU A 25 0.55 -22.29 44.30
CA GLU A 25 0.73 -23.06 43.06
C GLU A 25 -0.59 -23.60 42.49
N HIS A 26 -1.54 -24.00 43.34
CA HIS A 26 -2.85 -24.47 42.90
C HIS A 26 -3.68 -23.34 42.26
N TRP A 27 -3.53 -22.11 42.76
CA TRP A 27 -4.19 -20.95 42.18
C TRP A 27 -3.60 -20.58 40.81
N THR A 28 -2.30 -20.74 40.61
CA THR A 28 -1.66 -20.49 39.31
C THR A 28 -2.07 -21.53 38.26
N GLU A 29 -2.17 -22.81 38.62
CA GLU A 29 -2.65 -23.86 37.69
C GLU A 29 -4.11 -23.63 37.28
N LEU A 30 -4.97 -23.27 38.23
CA LEU A 30 -6.37 -22.91 37.94
C LEU A 30 -6.48 -21.67 37.06
N LEU A 31 -5.66 -20.64 37.30
CA LEU A 31 -5.62 -19.44 36.45
C LEU A 31 -5.16 -19.78 35.04
N GLN A 32 -4.10 -20.57 34.88
CA GLN A 32 -3.61 -21.01 33.56
C GLN A 32 -4.67 -21.83 32.82
N ALA A 33 -5.29 -22.82 33.47
CA ALA A 33 -6.33 -23.64 32.84
C ALA A 33 -7.59 -22.82 32.45
N ARG A 34 -7.91 -21.76 33.21
CA ARG A 34 -9.01 -20.83 32.88
C ARG A 34 -8.63 -19.90 31.73
N LEU A 35 -7.38 -19.42 31.69
CA LEU A 35 -6.86 -18.61 30.60
C LEU A 35 -6.84 -19.39 29.29
N GLU A 36 -6.29 -20.60 29.27
CA GLU A 36 -6.27 -21.46 28.08
C GLU A 36 -7.68 -21.76 27.57
N ARG A 37 -8.65 -21.96 28.48
CA ARG A 37 -10.05 -22.15 28.10
C ARG A 37 -10.66 -20.88 27.48
N ILE A 38 -10.37 -19.71 28.05
CA ILE A 38 -10.85 -18.43 27.51
C ILE A 38 -10.20 -18.16 26.15
N GLU A 39 -8.90 -18.37 26.02
CA GLU A 39 -8.17 -18.27 24.75
C GLU A 39 -8.74 -19.24 23.70
N GLY A 40 -9.03 -20.48 24.08
CA GLY A 40 -9.64 -21.46 23.20
C GLY A 40 -11.08 -21.13 22.79
N LEU A 41 -11.81 -20.35 23.60
CA LEU A 41 -13.15 -19.84 23.25
C LEU A 41 -13.10 -18.56 22.41
N LEU A 42 -12.06 -17.73 22.60
CA LEU A 42 -11.87 -16.48 21.86
C LEU A 42 -11.28 -16.71 20.47
N ALA A 43 -10.33 -17.63 20.30
CA ALA A 43 -9.64 -17.85 19.03
C ALA A 43 -10.61 -18.18 17.85
N PRO A 44 -11.63 -19.05 18.01
CA PRO A 44 -12.62 -19.29 16.96
C PRO A 44 -13.49 -18.06 16.66
N ALA A 45 -13.82 -17.26 17.68
CA ALA A 45 -14.61 -16.05 17.52
C ALA A 45 -13.83 -14.93 16.81
N GLU A 46 -12.53 -14.78 17.12
CA GLU A 46 -11.64 -13.86 16.41
C GLU A 46 -11.44 -14.27 14.94
N GLN A 47 -11.26 -15.56 14.67
CA GLN A 47 -11.12 -16.08 13.30
C GLN A 47 -12.41 -15.92 12.48
N ALA A 48 -13.58 -16.16 13.09
CA ALA A 48 -14.87 -15.89 12.46
C ALA A 48 -15.02 -14.39 12.15
N SER A 49 -14.69 -13.51 13.11
CA SER A 49 -14.72 -12.06 12.91
C SER A 49 -13.73 -11.57 11.84
N GLU A 50 -12.55 -12.17 11.72
CA GLU A 50 -11.61 -11.86 10.63
C GLU A 50 -12.10 -12.35 9.26
N SER A 51 -12.82 -13.46 9.20
CA SER A 51 -13.38 -14.01 7.96
C SER A 51 -14.57 -13.19 7.42
N GLU A 52 -15.33 -12.54 8.30
CA GLU A 52 -16.44 -11.64 7.94
C GLU A 52 -15.96 -10.28 7.43
N ARG A 53 -14.71 -9.89 7.72
CA ARG A 53 -14.15 -8.63 7.22
C ARG A 53 -13.79 -8.76 5.73
N PRO A 54 -14.04 -7.72 4.91
CA PRO A 54 -13.65 -7.75 3.52
C PRO A 54 -12.13 -7.90 3.39
N ALA A 55 -11.65 -8.53 2.31
CA ALA A 55 -10.23 -8.85 2.12
C ALA A 55 -9.28 -7.67 2.32
N TRP A 56 -9.65 -6.49 1.86
CA TRP A 56 -8.86 -5.30 2.08
C TRP A 56 -8.71 -4.89 3.57
N GLN A 57 -9.58 -5.33 4.50
CA GLN A 57 -9.47 -5.02 5.94
C GLN A 57 -8.79 -6.13 6.78
N ARG A 58 -8.68 -7.34 6.26
CA ARG A 58 -8.07 -8.49 6.95
C ARG A 58 -6.61 -8.70 6.53
N ARG A 59 -5.93 -9.61 7.20
CA ARG A 59 -4.56 -9.98 6.85
C ARG A 59 -4.56 -10.89 5.61
N THR A 60 -3.84 -10.49 4.57
CA THR A 60 -3.69 -11.22 3.31
C THR A 60 -2.24 -11.61 3.07
N ARG A 61 -1.99 -12.46 2.05
CA ARG A 61 -0.64 -12.92 1.69
C ARG A 61 0.22 -11.85 0.99
N GLY A 62 -0.36 -10.69 0.70
CA GLY A 62 0.27 -9.58 -0.01
C GLY A 62 0.35 -9.77 -1.53
N GLU A 63 0.43 -8.64 -2.23
CA GLU A 63 0.40 -8.54 -3.69
C GLU A 63 1.72 -9.00 -4.37
N GLN A 64 1.61 -9.59 -5.57
CA GLN A 64 2.75 -9.85 -6.45
C GLN A 64 3.19 -8.58 -7.20
N ARG A 65 4.46 -8.19 -7.05
CA ARG A 65 5.01 -6.92 -7.58
C ARG A 65 5.37 -6.89 -9.08
N TRP A 66 5.03 -7.91 -9.86
CA TRP A 66 5.46 -7.96 -11.27
C TRP A 66 4.93 -6.77 -12.08
N ALA A 67 3.73 -6.29 -11.75
CA ALA A 67 3.11 -5.16 -12.42
C ALA A 67 3.84 -3.83 -12.13
N VAL A 68 4.32 -3.65 -10.89
CA VAL A 68 5.18 -2.53 -10.49
C VAL A 68 6.48 -2.56 -11.29
N MET A 69 7.10 -3.74 -11.40
CA MET A 69 8.34 -3.93 -12.16
C MET A 69 8.14 -3.64 -13.64
N ALA A 70 7.03 -4.10 -14.22
CA ALA A 70 6.70 -3.83 -15.61
C ALA A 70 6.50 -2.33 -15.86
N ALA A 71 5.79 -1.62 -14.98
CA ALA A 71 5.59 -0.18 -15.11
C ALA A 71 6.91 0.60 -14.95
N LEU A 72 7.77 0.21 -14.02
CA LEU A 72 9.11 0.80 -13.87
C LEU A 72 9.98 0.56 -15.11
N LEU A 73 9.96 -0.65 -15.68
CA LEU A 73 10.66 -0.95 -16.93
C LEU A 73 10.15 -0.10 -18.09
N VAL A 74 8.84 0.15 -18.17
CA VAL A 74 8.27 1.07 -19.16
C VAL A 74 8.76 2.50 -18.91
N ALA A 75 8.78 2.97 -17.65
CA ALA A 75 9.31 4.30 -17.32
C ALA A 75 10.79 4.44 -17.71
N VAL A 76 11.64 3.46 -17.38
CA VAL A 76 13.06 3.43 -17.76
C VAL A 76 13.21 3.45 -19.29
N TRP A 77 12.42 2.64 -20.01
CA TRP A 77 12.46 2.60 -21.47
C TRP A 77 12.08 3.95 -22.08
N VAL A 78 11.03 4.61 -21.56
CA VAL A 78 10.64 5.96 -21.99
C VAL A 78 11.74 6.96 -21.68
N GLN A 79 12.34 6.93 -20.50
CA GLN A 79 13.44 7.83 -20.12
C GLN A 79 14.64 7.68 -21.06
N TRP A 80 14.99 6.45 -21.46
CA TRP A 80 16.07 6.20 -22.42
C TRP A 80 15.74 6.70 -23.83
N ALA A 81 14.46 6.68 -24.21
CA ALA A 81 14.02 7.17 -25.51
C ALA A 81 13.89 8.71 -25.55
N LEU A 82 13.91 9.40 -24.39
CA LEU A 82 13.82 10.85 -24.34
C LEU A 82 15.09 11.51 -24.90
N PRO A 83 14.97 12.65 -25.61
CA PRO A 83 16.13 13.39 -26.08
C PRO A 83 17.03 13.85 -24.91
N GLU A 84 18.36 13.71 -25.07
CA GLU A 84 19.34 14.00 -24.00
C GLU A 84 19.17 15.40 -23.39
N ARG A 85 18.77 16.40 -24.19
CA ARG A 85 18.53 17.79 -23.75
C ARG A 85 17.46 17.93 -22.65
N LEU A 86 16.51 16.98 -22.59
CA LEU A 86 15.42 16.99 -21.59
C LEU A 86 15.81 16.24 -20.32
N THR A 87 16.93 15.53 -20.32
CA THR A 87 17.35 14.67 -19.21
C THR A 87 18.38 15.35 -18.31
N ILE A 88 18.42 14.93 -17.04
CA ILE A 88 19.47 15.35 -16.10
C ILE A 88 20.78 14.69 -16.55
N HIS A 89 21.82 15.49 -16.74
CA HIS A 89 23.13 14.98 -17.13
C HIS A 89 23.87 14.44 -15.89
N PRO A 90 24.48 13.24 -15.96
CA PRO A 90 24.53 12.32 -17.09
C PRO A 90 23.20 11.54 -17.29
N HIS A 91 22.72 11.43 -18.53
CA HIS A 91 21.41 10.83 -18.87
C HIS A 91 21.24 9.38 -18.42
N TRP A 92 22.34 8.63 -18.27
CA TRP A 92 22.32 7.23 -17.82
C TRP A 92 22.26 7.08 -16.30
N LEU A 93 22.56 8.13 -15.52
CA LEU A 93 22.71 8.01 -14.06
C LEU A 93 21.39 7.63 -13.39
N LEU A 94 20.30 8.33 -13.73
CA LEU A 94 19.00 8.09 -13.12
C LEU A 94 18.40 6.75 -13.55
N PRO A 95 18.37 6.38 -14.84
CA PRO A 95 17.91 5.05 -15.24
C PRO A 95 18.71 3.90 -14.61
N VAL A 96 20.04 4.04 -14.52
CA VAL A 96 20.87 3.02 -13.86
C VAL A 96 20.55 2.94 -12.37
N LEU A 97 20.37 4.09 -11.71
CA LEU A 97 19.96 4.12 -10.30
C LEU A 97 18.60 3.44 -10.10
N GLU A 98 17.62 3.74 -10.95
CA GLU A 98 16.29 3.12 -10.93
C GLU A 98 16.39 1.61 -11.12
N LEU A 99 17.16 1.15 -12.11
CA LEU A 99 17.38 -0.28 -12.36
C LEU A 99 18.08 -0.97 -11.19
N VAL A 100 19.06 -0.33 -10.55
CA VAL A 100 19.77 -0.87 -9.39
C VAL A 100 18.84 -0.99 -8.19
N MET A 101 18.06 0.06 -7.89
CA MET A 101 17.08 0.04 -6.81
C MET A 101 15.98 -0.99 -7.05
N MET A 102 15.52 -1.09 -8.29
CA MET A 102 14.54 -2.09 -8.72
C MET A 102 15.10 -3.51 -8.59
N ALA A 103 16.35 -3.75 -8.99
CA ALA A 103 17.03 -5.04 -8.80
C ALA A 103 17.23 -5.37 -7.32
N ALA A 104 17.57 -4.38 -6.49
CA ALA A 104 17.68 -4.56 -5.04
C ALA A 104 16.34 -4.95 -4.41
N LEU A 105 15.23 -4.34 -4.84
CA LEU A 105 13.87 -4.73 -4.41
C LEU A 105 13.51 -6.16 -4.85
N TRP A 106 13.91 -6.55 -6.05
CA TRP A 106 13.67 -7.89 -6.59
C TRP A 106 14.43 -8.96 -5.80
N VAL A 107 15.73 -8.75 -5.55
CA VAL A 107 16.60 -9.70 -4.84
C VAL A 107 16.21 -9.80 -3.36
N ALA A 108 15.80 -8.69 -2.73
CA ALA A 108 15.37 -8.70 -1.33
C ALA A 108 14.05 -9.45 -1.09
N HIS A 109 13.26 -9.72 -2.15
CA HIS A 109 12.01 -10.49 -2.07
C HIS A 109 11.98 -11.61 -3.13
N PRO A 110 12.79 -12.68 -2.97
CA PRO A 110 12.79 -13.80 -3.92
C PRO A 110 11.45 -14.58 -3.90
N HIS A 111 10.76 -14.56 -2.76
CA HIS A 111 9.40 -15.07 -2.63
C HIS A 111 8.45 -13.88 -2.72
N ARG A 112 7.61 -13.87 -3.76
CA ARG A 112 6.73 -12.77 -4.22
C ARG A 112 5.62 -12.34 -3.22
N ARG A 113 5.84 -12.48 -1.91
CA ARG A 113 4.84 -12.31 -0.84
C ARG A 113 5.40 -11.47 0.30
N ILE A 114 4.57 -10.58 0.81
CA ILE A 114 4.97 -9.52 1.74
C ILE A 114 4.54 -9.92 3.15
N GLU A 115 5.42 -10.57 3.91
CA GLU A 115 5.12 -10.99 5.28
C GLU A 115 5.83 -10.14 6.35
N HIS A 116 6.89 -9.42 6.00
CA HIS A 116 7.75 -8.72 6.96
C HIS A 116 7.85 -7.21 6.72
N ARG A 117 7.68 -6.43 7.80
CA ARG A 117 7.73 -4.96 7.83
C ARG A 117 9.18 -4.45 7.78
N SER A 118 9.81 -4.50 6.61
CA SER A 118 11.13 -3.88 6.42
C SER A 118 11.02 -2.38 6.13
N ARG A 119 11.47 -1.54 7.07
CA ARG A 119 11.56 -0.08 6.88
C ARG A 119 12.46 0.30 5.70
N LEU A 120 13.52 -0.47 5.47
CA LEU A 120 14.48 -0.24 4.40
C LEU A 120 13.84 -0.44 3.02
N LEU A 121 13.01 -1.47 2.85
CA LEU A 121 12.35 -1.73 1.57
C LEU A 121 11.28 -0.69 1.26
N ARG A 122 10.57 -0.20 2.29
CA ARG A 122 9.68 0.94 2.15
C ARG A 122 10.44 2.22 1.76
N ALA A 123 11.58 2.49 2.41
CA ALA A 123 12.41 3.63 2.07
C ALA A 123 12.93 3.53 0.63
N LEU A 124 13.35 2.35 0.19
CA LEU A 124 13.82 2.11 -1.18
C LEU A 124 12.70 2.33 -2.21
N GLY A 125 11.48 1.85 -1.95
CA GLY A 125 10.31 2.10 -2.81
C GLY A 125 9.96 3.59 -2.91
N LEU A 126 9.94 4.30 -1.77
CA LEU A 126 9.69 5.75 -1.75
C LEU A 126 10.80 6.55 -2.46
N LEU A 127 12.06 6.18 -2.25
CA LEU A 127 13.19 6.81 -2.95
C LEU A 127 13.11 6.56 -4.45
N LEU A 128 12.65 5.37 -4.88
CA LEU A 128 12.49 5.05 -6.30
C LEU A 128 11.38 5.89 -6.92
N ALA A 129 10.21 5.96 -6.27
CA ALA A 129 9.12 6.83 -6.70
C ALA A 129 9.56 8.30 -6.77
N ALA A 130 10.34 8.77 -5.78
CA ALA A 130 10.90 10.12 -5.76
C ALA A 130 11.90 10.36 -6.91
N ALA A 131 12.79 9.40 -7.20
CA ALA A 131 13.75 9.50 -8.30
C ALA A 131 13.05 9.61 -9.65
N VAL A 132 12.09 8.71 -9.94
CA VAL A 132 11.27 8.75 -11.16
C VAL A 132 10.52 10.09 -11.28
N SER A 133 9.93 10.56 -10.18
CA SER A 133 9.18 11.83 -10.15
C SER A 133 10.07 13.04 -10.42
N LEU A 134 11.28 13.08 -9.84
CA LEU A 134 12.24 14.17 -10.05
C LEU A 134 12.76 14.18 -11.48
N ALA A 135 13.12 13.01 -12.02
CA ALA A 135 13.56 12.86 -13.41
C ALA A 135 12.49 13.34 -14.39
N ASN A 136 11.25 12.91 -14.18
CA ASN A 136 10.13 13.27 -15.04
C ASN A 136 9.73 14.74 -14.88
N GLY A 137 9.71 15.25 -13.64
CA GLY A 137 9.42 16.66 -13.36
C GLY A 137 10.43 17.60 -13.99
N TRP A 138 11.72 17.25 -13.96
CA TRP A 138 12.76 18.00 -14.67
C TRP A 138 12.53 18.01 -16.18
N SER A 139 12.24 16.84 -16.76
CA SER A 139 11.95 16.69 -18.20
C SER A 139 10.72 17.54 -18.61
N ALA A 140 9.67 17.53 -17.78
CA ALA A 140 8.47 18.34 -17.99
C ALA A 140 8.77 19.84 -17.94
N VAL A 141 9.55 20.31 -16.95
CA VAL A 141 9.93 21.72 -16.82
C VAL A 141 10.73 22.21 -18.01
N ILE A 142 11.72 21.43 -18.46
CA ILE A 142 12.52 21.76 -19.65
C ILE A 142 11.62 21.80 -20.89
N LEU A 143 10.78 20.79 -21.09
CA LEU A 143 9.88 20.75 -22.24
C LEU A 143 8.96 21.98 -22.26
N VAL A 144 8.35 22.34 -21.13
CA VAL A 144 7.49 23.52 -21.01
C VAL A 144 8.26 24.80 -21.34
N ARG A 145 9.46 24.97 -20.77
CA ARG A 145 10.32 26.14 -21.04
C ARG A 145 10.66 26.25 -22.53
N ASP A 146 11.06 25.15 -23.15
CA ASP A 146 11.48 25.13 -24.55
C ASP A 146 10.29 25.34 -25.50
N LEU A 147 9.08 24.91 -25.10
CA LEU A 147 7.83 25.21 -25.80
C LEU A 147 7.48 26.69 -25.77
N LEU A 148 7.65 27.33 -24.61
CA LEU A 148 7.36 28.76 -24.40
C LEU A 148 8.36 29.66 -25.13
N HIS A 149 9.63 29.28 -25.20
CA HIS A 149 10.65 30.01 -25.98
C HIS A 149 10.62 29.69 -27.48
N GLY A 150 9.79 28.73 -27.89
CA GLY A 150 9.63 28.35 -29.29
C GLY A 150 10.83 27.65 -29.91
N THR A 151 11.72 27.08 -29.10
CA THR A 151 12.91 26.35 -29.55
C THR A 151 12.60 24.90 -29.94
N GLU A 152 11.47 24.36 -29.49
CA GLU A 152 10.97 23.01 -29.80
C GLU A 152 9.95 23.01 -30.94
N GLY A 153 9.94 21.97 -31.76
CA GLY A 153 8.84 21.72 -32.71
C GLY A 153 9.12 22.08 -34.17
N SER A 154 10.21 21.61 -34.76
CA SER A 154 10.28 21.46 -36.23
C SER A 154 9.48 20.25 -36.72
N ASN A 155 9.15 19.31 -35.83
CA ASN A 155 8.41 18.09 -36.13
C ASN A 155 7.34 17.83 -35.04
N ALA A 156 6.06 17.92 -35.42
CA ALA A 156 4.93 17.70 -34.52
C ALA A 156 4.89 16.28 -33.95
N VAL A 157 5.27 15.25 -34.72
CA VAL A 157 5.26 13.84 -34.27
C VAL A 157 6.29 13.62 -33.17
N ALA A 158 7.51 14.15 -33.35
CA ALA A 158 8.57 14.04 -32.34
C ALA A 158 8.17 14.72 -31.02
N LEU A 159 7.49 15.87 -31.11
CA LEU A 159 6.98 16.60 -29.95
C LEU A 159 5.89 15.79 -29.22
N LEU A 160 4.93 15.23 -29.96
CA LEU A 160 3.86 14.40 -29.39
C LEU A 160 4.42 13.14 -28.71
N MET A 161 5.39 12.47 -29.33
CA MET A 161 6.03 11.29 -28.74
C MET A 161 6.79 11.62 -27.46
N THR A 162 7.58 12.70 -27.48
CA THR A 162 8.37 13.16 -26.32
C THR A 162 7.46 13.58 -25.17
N GLY A 163 6.48 14.42 -25.48
CA GLY A 163 5.51 14.90 -24.50
C GLY A 163 4.59 13.81 -23.97
N GLY A 164 4.15 12.88 -24.83
CA GLY A 164 3.41 11.69 -24.45
C GLY A 164 4.22 10.76 -23.54
N GLY A 165 5.52 10.62 -23.79
CA GLY A 165 6.43 9.89 -22.90
C GLY A 165 6.54 10.50 -21.50
N ILE A 166 6.71 11.82 -21.41
CA ILE A 166 6.73 12.55 -20.13
C ILE A 166 5.39 12.42 -19.40
N TRP A 167 4.27 12.52 -20.13
CA TRP A 167 2.94 12.32 -19.57
C TRP A 167 2.73 10.88 -19.06
N LEU A 168 3.14 9.87 -19.82
CA LEU A 168 3.04 8.46 -19.40
C LEU A 168 3.91 8.18 -18.17
N THR A 169 5.12 8.72 -18.14
CA THR A 169 6.01 8.59 -16.98
C THR A 169 5.43 9.31 -15.76
N ASN A 170 4.70 10.42 -15.95
CA ASN A 170 3.96 11.09 -14.87
C ASN A 170 2.86 10.17 -14.30
N VAL A 171 2.10 9.49 -15.16
CA VAL A 171 1.10 8.49 -14.74
C VAL A 171 1.75 7.38 -13.92
N ILE A 172 2.87 6.83 -14.39
CA ILE A 172 3.59 5.77 -13.67
C ILE A 172 4.10 6.29 -12.31
N ALA A 173 4.75 7.45 -12.28
CA ALA A 173 5.27 8.04 -11.05
C ALA A 173 4.19 8.23 -9.99
N PHE A 174 3.04 8.81 -10.37
CA PHE A 174 1.94 9.03 -9.44
C PHE A 174 1.20 7.75 -9.06
N SER A 175 1.14 6.73 -9.94
CA SER A 175 0.62 5.41 -9.57
C SER A 175 1.44 4.76 -8.44
N LEU A 176 2.77 4.94 -8.48
CA LEU A 176 3.67 4.45 -7.42
C LEU A 176 3.44 5.23 -6.12
N TRP A 177 3.27 6.55 -6.19
CA TRP A 177 2.93 7.35 -5.01
C TRP A 177 1.60 6.93 -4.39
N TYR A 178 0.55 6.74 -5.20
CA TYR A 178 -0.74 6.28 -4.69
C TYR A 178 -0.63 4.90 -4.05
N TRP A 179 0.07 3.97 -4.70
CA TRP A 179 0.28 2.62 -4.19
C TRP A 179 1.18 2.57 -2.95
N GLU A 180 2.22 3.41 -2.81
CA GLU A 180 3.07 3.44 -1.61
C GLU A 180 2.45 4.21 -0.44
N TRP A 181 1.57 5.17 -0.74
CA TRP A 181 0.97 6.02 0.29
C TRP A 181 -0.28 5.40 0.90
N ASP A 182 -1.15 4.81 0.09
CA ASP A 182 -2.45 4.31 0.54
C ASP A 182 -2.31 3.33 1.70
N ARG A 183 -2.98 3.62 2.82
CA ARG A 183 -2.99 2.80 4.04
C ARG A 183 -1.59 2.48 4.58
N GLY A 184 -0.63 3.38 4.35
CA GLY A 184 0.74 3.23 4.83
C GLY A 184 1.59 2.25 4.02
N GLY A 185 1.17 1.92 2.79
CA GLY A 185 1.94 1.14 1.83
C GLY A 185 1.57 -0.34 1.74
N PRO A 186 2.15 -1.08 0.79
CA PRO A 186 1.71 -2.44 0.42
C PRO A 186 1.81 -3.45 1.55
N VAL A 187 2.83 -3.33 2.41
CA VAL A 187 3.00 -4.19 3.59
C VAL A 187 1.90 -3.91 4.62
N ALA A 188 1.61 -2.63 4.88
CA ALA A 188 0.62 -2.24 5.88
C ALA A 188 -0.80 -2.62 5.45
N ARG A 189 -1.08 -2.54 4.13
CA ARG A 189 -2.30 -3.05 3.50
C ARG A 189 -2.45 -4.56 3.67
N ALA A 190 -1.44 -5.33 3.28
CA ALA A 190 -1.47 -6.80 3.40
C ALA A 190 -1.60 -7.26 4.87
N LEU A 191 -1.07 -6.51 5.83
CA LEU A 191 -1.20 -6.82 7.25
C LEU A 191 -2.51 -6.32 7.89
N GLY A 192 -3.37 -5.59 7.17
CA GLY A 192 -4.61 -5.03 7.72
C GLY A 192 -4.41 -3.99 8.83
N THR A 193 -3.20 -3.45 8.99
CA THR A 193 -2.83 -2.62 10.15
C THR A 193 -3.40 -1.21 10.13
N HIS A 194 -3.72 -0.68 8.95
CA HIS A 194 -4.39 0.61 8.76
C HIS A 194 -5.79 0.36 8.21
N GLN A 195 -6.81 0.69 9.02
CA GLN A 195 -8.22 0.43 8.69
C GLN A 195 -8.84 1.55 7.84
N ASN A 196 -8.29 2.76 7.90
CA ASN A 196 -8.83 3.91 7.16
C ASN A 196 -8.12 4.02 5.80
N PRO A 197 -8.84 3.84 4.67
CA PRO A 197 -8.25 4.00 3.35
C PRO A 197 -7.95 5.47 3.01
N ASP A 198 -6.88 5.70 2.24
CA ASP A 198 -6.64 7.01 1.62
C ASP A 198 -7.44 7.14 0.31
N PHE A 199 -7.65 6.02 -0.39
CA PHE A 199 -8.49 5.90 -1.59
C PHE A 199 -9.64 4.93 -1.38
N LEU A 200 -10.86 5.39 -1.65
CA LEU A 200 -12.06 4.55 -1.64
C LEU A 200 -12.38 4.07 -3.05
N PHE A 201 -12.11 2.80 -3.31
CA PHE A 201 -12.41 2.16 -4.59
C PHE A 201 -13.89 1.74 -4.68
N PRO A 202 -14.49 1.70 -5.87
CA PRO A 202 -15.87 1.23 -6.07
C PRO A 202 -16.14 -0.14 -5.43
N GLN A 203 -15.20 -1.08 -5.59
CA GLN A 203 -15.27 -2.45 -5.06
C GLN A 203 -15.32 -2.52 -3.53
N MET A 204 -14.98 -1.44 -2.82
CA MET A 204 -15.09 -1.35 -1.36
C MET A 204 -16.47 -0.91 -0.88
N GLN A 205 -17.32 -0.37 -1.75
CA GLN A 205 -18.53 0.35 -1.35
C GLN A 205 -19.78 -0.54 -1.27
N GLN A 206 -19.80 -1.66 -1.99
CA GLN A 206 -20.96 -2.56 -2.03
C GLN A 206 -20.50 -4.01 -1.93
N GLU A 207 -21.24 -4.81 -1.17
CA GLU A 207 -21.04 -6.25 -1.13
C GLU A 207 -21.55 -6.89 -2.44
N GLY A 208 -20.86 -7.94 -2.91
CA GLY A 208 -21.28 -8.71 -4.08
C GLY A 208 -20.91 -8.15 -5.47
N ILE A 209 -20.30 -6.97 -5.54
CA ILE A 209 -19.79 -6.41 -6.83
C ILE A 209 -18.33 -6.78 -7.13
N ALA A 210 -17.63 -7.35 -6.16
CA ALA A 210 -16.24 -7.81 -6.26
C ALA A 210 -16.06 -9.17 -5.56
N PRO A 211 -15.04 -9.95 -5.94
CA PRO A 211 -14.67 -11.18 -5.24
C PRO A 211 -14.43 -10.94 -3.73
N GLU A 212 -14.74 -11.93 -2.89
CA GLU A 212 -14.55 -11.84 -1.42
C GLU A 212 -13.08 -11.65 -1.00
N ASP A 213 -12.15 -12.07 -1.85
CA ASP A 213 -10.71 -11.94 -1.69
C ASP A 213 -10.13 -10.69 -2.37
N TRP A 214 -10.98 -9.81 -2.91
CA TRP A 214 -10.54 -8.59 -3.59
C TRP A 214 -9.91 -7.58 -2.60
N GLU A 215 -8.72 -7.10 -2.97
CA GLU A 215 -8.04 -5.99 -2.33
C GLU A 215 -7.37 -5.12 -3.41
N PRO A 216 -7.18 -3.81 -3.18
CA PRO A 216 -6.49 -2.96 -4.14
C PRO A 216 -5.06 -3.43 -4.40
N GLN A 217 -4.76 -3.62 -5.68
CA GLN A 217 -3.44 -3.95 -6.19
C GLN A 217 -2.88 -2.78 -6.99
N TYR A 218 -1.59 -2.84 -7.34
CA TYR A 218 -0.90 -1.78 -8.08
C TYR A 218 -1.63 -1.35 -9.37
N MET A 219 -2.27 -2.29 -10.07
CA MET A 219 -3.04 -1.96 -11.28
C MET A 219 -4.23 -1.04 -11.00
N ASP A 220 -4.89 -1.16 -9.85
CA ASP A 220 -5.97 -0.25 -9.46
C ASP A 220 -5.43 1.18 -9.29
N TYR A 221 -4.27 1.34 -8.66
CA TYR A 221 -3.62 2.66 -8.51
C TYR A 221 -3.08 3.21 -9.84
N LEU A 222 -2.62 2.35 -10.75
CA LEU A 222 -2.24 2.77 -12.10
C LEU A 222 -3.45 3.28 -12.88
N TYR A 223 -4.59 2.60 -12.77
CA TYR A 223 -5.85 3.06 -13.34
C TYR A 223 -6.29 4.40 -12.73
N VAL A 224 -6.22 4.55 -11.40
CA VAL A 224 -6.49 5.84 -10.72
C VAL A 224 -5.56 6.95 -11.21
N ALA A 225 -4.27 6.67 -11.36
CA ALA A 225 -3.33 7.66 -11.88
C ALA A 225 -3.61 8.03 -13.34
N LEU A 226 -3.96 7.06 -14.18
CA LEU A 226 -4.30 7.29 -15.59
C LEU A 226 -5.56 8.16 -15.71
N THR A 227 -6.62 7.79 -14.99
CA THR A 227 -7.90 8.52 -14.98
C THR A 227 -7.74 9.93 -14.43
N ASN A 228 -7.01 10.10 -13.33
CA ASN A 228 -6.74 11.41 -12.74
C ASN A 228 -5.84 12.31 -13.63
N ALA A 229 -4.92 11.73 -14.40
CA ALA A 229 -4.09 12.47 -15.35
C ALA A 229 -4.82 12.86 -16.64
N THR A 230 -5.80 12.07 -17.07
CA THR A 230 -6.59 12.33 -18.30
C THR A 230 -7.77 13.25 -18.06
N ALA A 231 -8.37 13.23 -16.86
CA ALA A 231 -9.50 14.07 -16.44
C ALA A 231 -10.81 13.92 -17.25
N PHE A 232 -10.88 12.98 -18.21
CA PHE A 232 -12.08 12.70 -19.03
C PHE A 232 -12.77 11.36 -18.69
N SER A 233 -12.27 10.64 -17.69
CA SER A 233 -12.78 9.32 -17.27
C SER A 233 -13.83 9.42 -16.15
N PRO A 234 -14.63 8.37 -15.90
CA PRO A 234 -15.46 8.27 -14.70
C PRO A 234 -14.55 8.26 -13.47
N THR A 235 -14.51 9.37 -12.72
CA THR A 235 -13.74 9.49 -11.48
C THR A 235 -14.40 8.68 -10.37
N ASP A 236 -14.16 7.38 -10.38
CA ASP A 236 -14.84 6.38 -9.56
C ASP A 236 -14.20 6.16 -8.18
N THR A 237 -12.89 6.42 -8.08
CA THR A 237 -12.12 6.29 -6.84
C THR A 237 -12.06 7.63 -6.10
N MET A 238 -12.51 7.66 -4.84
CA MET A 238 -12.55 8.90 -4.05
C MET A 238 -11.29 9.05 -3.18
N PRO A 239 -10.59 10.20 -3.22
CA PRO A 239 -9.53 10.51 -2.27
C PRO A 239 -10.12 10.93 -0.91
N LEU A 240 -9.95 10.09 0.11
CA LEU A 240 -10.48 10.35 1.44
C LEU A 240 -9.54 11.22 2.28
N SER A 241 -8.23 10.95 2.23
CA SER A 241 -7.26 11.66 3.04
C SER A 241 -6.83 13.00 2.44
N ARG A 242 -6.33 13.90 3.28
CA ARG A 242 -5.81 15.21 2.84
C ARG A 242 -4.63 15.05 1.87
N TRP A 243 -3.78 14.06 2.11
CA TRP A 243 -2.62 13.77 1.25
C TRP A 243 -3.02 13.18 -0.09
N ALA A 244 -4.00 12.27 -0.13
CA ALA A 244 -4.55 11.76 -1.38
C ALA A 244 -5.10 12.89 -2.26
N LYS A 245 -5.88 13.81 -1.65
CA LYS A 245 -6.40 15.01 -2.33
C LYS A 245 -5.28 15.88 -2.90
N LEU A 246 -4.23 16.13 -2.12
CA LEU A 246 -3.08 16.93 -2.59
C LEU A 246 -2.34 16.23 -3.74
N LEU A 247 -2.02 14.94 -3.62
CA LEU A 247 -1.31 14.21 -4.67
C LEU A 247 -2.13 14.14 -5.97
N MET A 248 -3.45 13.94 -5.88
CA MET A 248 -4.35 13.99 -7.04
C MET A 248 -4.35 15.37 -7.70
N SER A 249 -4.51 16.44 -6.92
CA SER A 249 -4.49 17.82 -7.44
C SER A 249 -3.17 18.16 -8.15
N VAL A 250 -2.04 17.76 -7.57
CA VAL A 250 -0.71 17.99 -8.18
C VAL A 250 -0.57 17.21 -9.49
N GLN A 251 -0.93 15.92 -9.50
CA GLN A 251 -0.86 15.11 -10.71
C GLN A 251 -1.72 15.70 -11.84
N SER A 252 -2.98 16.04 -11.56
CA SER A 252 -3.89 16.57 -12.57
C SER A 252 -3.40 17.91 -13.12
N THR A 253 -2.85 18.77 -12.27
CA THR A 253 -2.30 20.06 -12.69
C THR A 253 -1.10 19.88 -13.62
N ILE A 254 -0.14 19.03 -13.23
CA ILE A 254 1.03 18.71 -14.06
C ILE A 254 0.59 18.11 -15.40
N SER A 255 -0.34 17.16 -15.37
CA SER A 255 -0.82 16.45 -16.57
C SER A 255 -1.56 17.38 -17.52
N LEU A 256 -2.44 18.23 -16.99
CA LEU A 256 -3.20 19.21 -17.77
C LEU A 256 -2.27 20.23 -18.43
N LEU A 257 -1.33 20.81 -17.67
CA LEU A 257 -0.37 21.76 -18.22
C LEU A 257 0.48 21.14 -19.33
N THR A 258 0.98 19.92 -19.09
CA THR A 258 1.81 19.19 -20.04
C THR A 258 1.03 18.93 -21.34
N LEU A 259 -0.14 18.29 -21.26
CA LEU A 259 -0.95 17.97 -22.44
C LEU A 259 -1.41 19.23 -23.20
N ALA A 260 -1.92 20.24 -22.50
CA ALA A 260 -2.41 21.46 -23.13
C ALA A 260 -1.32 22.18 -23.92
N LEU A 261 -0.12 22.31 -23.34
CA LEU A 261 1.02 22.93 -23.99
C LEU A 261 1.48 22.13 -25.21
N ILE A 262 1.68 20.81 -25.05
CA ILE A 262 2.09 19.93 -26.14
C ILE A 262 1.13 20.02 -27.33
N ILE A 263 -0.19 19.92 -27.08
CA ILE A 263 -1.21 19.99 -28.13
C ILE A 263 -1.18 21.37 -28.81
N ALA A 264 -1.15 22.45 -28.03
CA ALA A 264 -1.11 23.80 -28.57
C ALA A 264 0.09 24.01 -29.51
N ARG A 265 1.28 23.55 -29.12
CA ARG A 265 2.46 23.65 -29.97
C ARG A 265 2.40 22.72 -31.17
N ALA A 266 1.97 21.46 -31.01
CA ALA A 266 1.86 20.52 -32.12
C ALA A 266 0.95 21.07 -33.23
N VAL A 267 -0.19 21.69 -32.85
CA VAL A 267 -1.10 22.35 -33.80
C VAL A 267 -0.44 23.56 -34.48
N ASN A 268 0.34 24.35 -33.74
CA ASN A 268 1.05 25.50 -34.30
C ASN A 268 2.14 25.11 -35.31
N VAL A 269 2.75 23.92 -35.14
CA VAL A 269 3.82 23.41 -36.02
C VAL A 269 3.28 22.77 -37.30
N LEU A 270 2.03 22.29 -37.29
CA LEU A 270 1.36 21.72 -38.47
C LEU A 270 0.82 22.78 -39.45
N LYS A 271 0.78 24.05 -39.04
CA LYS A 271 0.36 25.18 -39.87
C LYS A 271 1.56 25.86 -40.52
#